data_AF-A0A534TTI8-F1
#
_entry.id   AF-A0A534TTI8-F1
#
_cell.length_a   1.000
_cell.length_b   1.000
_cell.length_c   1.000
_cell.angle_alpha   90.00
_cell.angle_beta   90.00
_cell.angle_gamma   90.00
#
_symmetry.space_group_name_H-M   'P 1'
#
loop_
_entity.id
_entity.type
_entity.pdbx_description
1 polymer ?
#
loop_
_entity_poly.entity_id
_entity_poly.type
_entity_poly.pdbx_seq_one_letter_code
_entity_poly.pdbx_strand_id
1 'polypeptide(L)' 'MGLDEAIDAYLDQLATERGLARHTIDAYARDLAAFARFLVARRVRKASGVGTALVRAHL' A
#
# COMPACT_ATOMS: atom_id res chain seq x y z
N MET A 1 -3.35 10.65 7.05
CA MET A 1 -2.63 10.07 5.93
C MET A 1 -3.61 9.49 4.91
N GLY A 2 -3.55 9.98 3.67
CA GLY A 2 -4.24 9.36 2.53
C GLY A 2 -3.67 7.98 2.20
N LEU A 3 -4.30 7.23 1.30
CA LEU A 3 -3.75 5.93 0.88
C LEU A 3 -2.43 6.10 0.12
N ASP A 4 -2.36 7.04 -0.82
CA ASP A 4 -1.17 7.29 -1.62
C ASP A 4 0.01 7.74 -0.73
N GLU A 5 -0.24 8.70 0.15
CA GLU A 5 0.73 9.19 1.15
C GLU A 5 1.24 8.05 2.07
N ALA A 6 0.37 7.10 2.44
CA ALA A 6 0.76 5.95 3.24
C ALA A 6 1.63 4.95 2.48
N ILE A 7 1.34 4.76 1.20
CA ILE A 7 2.10 3.87 0.31
C ILE A 7 3.49 4.46 0.08
N ASP A 8 3.57 5.74 -0.25
CA ASP A 8 4.84 6.43 -0.49
C ASP A 8 5.74 6.35 0.76
N ALA A 9 5.21 6.70 1.93
CA ALA A 9 5.94 6.62 3.19
C ALA A 9 6.47 5.20 3.50
N TYR A 10 5.68 4.17 3.21
CA TYR A 10 6.08 2.78 3.42
C TYR A 10 7.18 2.33 2.44
N LEU A 11 7.07 2.69 1.16
CA LEU A 11 8.06 2.35 0.14
C LEU A 11 9.39 3.08 0.38
N ASP A 12 9.34 4.35 0.79
CA ASP A 12 10.53 5.13 1.17
C ASP A 12 11.24 4.52 2.36
N GLN A 13 10.49 4.08 3.38
CA GLN A 13 11.05 3.37 4.53
C GLN A 13 11.72 2.06 4.09
N LEU A 14 11.08 1.28 3.23
CA LEU A 14 11.64 0.03 2.70
C LEU A 14 12.91 0.25 1.87
N ALA A 15 12.95 1.31 1.07
CA ALA A 15 14.12 1.67 0.28
C ALA A 15 15.29 2.08 1.17
N THR A 16 15.03 2.86 2.22
CA THR A 16 16.05 3.44 3.09
C THR A 16 16.58 2.44 4.12
N GLU A 17 15.68 1.76 4.85
CA GLU A 17 16.06 0.95 6.01
C GLU A 17 16.52 -0.47 5.64
N ARG A 18 16.03 -1.00 4.52
CA ARG A 18 16.25 -2.42 4.16
C ARG A 18 17.11 -2.62 2.92
N GLY A 19 17.50 -1.54 2.23
CA GLY A 19 18.32 -1.60 1.02
C GLY A 19 17.73 -2.55 -0.03
N LEU A 20 16.40 -2.69 -0.07
CA LEU A 20 15.75 -3.66 -0.94
C LEU A 20 16.08 -3.39 -2.39
N ALA A 21 16.26 -4.46 -3.16
CA ALA A 21 16.44 -4.35 -4.60
C ALA A 21 15.28 -3.56 -5.21
N ARG A 22 15.60 -2.64 -6.13
CA ARG A 22 14.62 -1.78 -6.79
C ARG A 22 13.45 -2.56 -7.40
N HIS A 23 13.73 -3.75 -7.92
CA HIS A 23 12.74 -4.65 -8.51
C HIS A 23 11.67 -5.11 -7.49
N THR A 24 12.06 -5.27 -6.22
CA THR A 24 11.16 -5.64 -5.12
C THR A 24 10.27 -4.45 -4.74
N ILE A 25 10.85 -3.25 -4.66
CA ILE A 25 10.10 -2.01 -4.41
C ILE A 25 9.06 -1.79 -5.52
N ASP A 26 9.46 -1.93 -6.78
CA ASP A 26 8.56 -1.79 -7.93
C ASP A 26 7.45 -2.86 -7.94
N ALA A 27 7.72 -4.07 -7.47
CA ALA A 27 6.69 -5.10 -7.30
C ALA A 27 5.69 -4.70 -6.22
N TYR A 28 6.16 -4.30 -5.03
CA TYR A 28 5.30 -3.86 -3.94
C TYR A 28 4.49 -2.61 -4.29
N ALA A 29 5.08 -1.65 -5.01
CA ALA A 29 4.36 -0.46 -5.46
C ALA A 29 3.16 -0.82 -6.35
N ARG A 30 3.34 -1.79 -7.26
CA ARG A 30 2.25 -2.27 -8.14
C ARG A 30 1.15 -2.96 -7.34
N ASP A 31 1.51 -3.83 -6.41
CA ASP A 31 0.55 -4.56 -5.59
C ASP A 31 -0.23 -3.61 -4.67
N LEU A 32 0.45 -2.68 -4.01
CA LEU A 32 -0.16 -1.67 -3.15
C LEU A 32 -1.06 -0.71 -3.94
N ALA A 33 -0.68 -0.33 -5.17
CA ALA A 33 -1.55 0.47 -6.03
C ALA A 33 -2.84 -0.29 -6.41
N ALA A 34 -2.76 -1.59 -6.67
CA ALA A 34 -3.94 -2.43 -6.91
C ALA A 34 -4.84 -2.50 -5.67
N PHE A 35 -4.25 -2.67 -4.49
CA PHE A 35 -4.99 -2.68 -3.23
C PHE A 35 -5.63 -1.31 -2.93
N ALA A 36 -4.94 -0.20 -3.16
CA ALA A 36 -5.50 1.14 -3.00
C ALA A 36 -6.72 1.35 -3.90
N ARG A 37 -6.68 0.91 -5.16
CA ARG A 37 -7.86 0.94 -6.05
C ARG A 37 -9.02 0.11 -5.51
N PHE A 38 -8.74 -1.07 -4.97
CA PHE A 38 -9.74 -1.94 -4.32
C PHE A 38 -10.40 -1.26 -3.11
N LEU A 39 -9.61 -0.58 -2.26
CA LEU A 39 -10.10 0.19 -1.12
C LEU A 39 -10.93 1.40 -1.57
N VAL A 40 -10.48 2.07 -2.63
CA VAL A 40 -11.14 3.23 -3.21
C VAL A 40 -12.53 2.86 -3.73
N ALA A 41 -12.69 1.72 -4.39
CA ALA A 41 -13.99 1.20 -4.81
C ALA A 41 -14.96 0.96 -3.63
N ARG A 42 -14.43 0.70 -2.43
CA ARG A 42 -15.19 0.47 -1.18
C ARG A 42 -15.35 1.71 -0.31
N ARG A 43 -15.09 2.90 -0.88
CA ARG A 43 -15.16 4.21 -0.19
C ARG A 43 -14.19 4.36 0.99
N VAL A 44 -13.15 3.53 1.06
CA VAL A 44 -12.04 3.73 2.00
C VAL A 44 -11.00 4.61 1.31
N ARG A 45 -10.62 5.72 1.98
CA ARG A 45 -9.68 6.74 1.43
C ARG A 45 -8.53 7.07 2.38
N LYS A 46 -8.60 6.59 3.62
CA LYS A 46 -7.60 6.84 4.66
C LYS A 46 -7.04 5.50 5.13
N ALA A 47 -5.74 5.44 5.36
CA ALA A 47 -5.07 4.25 5.87
C ALA A 47 -5.69 3.76 7.20
N SER A 48 -6.13 4.69 8.06
CA SER A 48 -6.81 4.37 9.33
C SER A 48 -8.17 3.67 9.16
N GLY A 49 -8.74 3.66 7.95
CA GLY A 49 -9.96 2.94 7.64
C GLY A 49 -9.71 1.52 7.10
N VAL A 50 -8.46 1.10 6.96
CA VAL A 50 -8.10 -0.25 6.51
C VAL A 50 -8.10 -1.19 7.70
N GLY A 51 -8.86 -2.27 7.60
CA GLY A 51 -8.94 -3.32 8.61
C GLY A 51 -8.72 -4.71 8.01
N THR A 52 -8.51 -5.70 8.87
CA THR A 52 -8.20 -7.09 8.48
C THR A 52 -9.22 -7.69 7.51
N ALA A 53 -10.50 -7.34 7.64
CA ALA A 53 -11.55 -7.81 6.73
C ALA A 53 -11.32 -7.34 5.28
N LEU A 54 -10.85 -6.10 5.09
CA LEU A 54 -10.56 -5.55 3.76
C LEU A 54 -9.31 -6.17 3.16
N VAL A 55 -8.29 -6.45 3.98
CA VAL A 55 -7.09 -7.16 3.55
C VAL A 55 -7.47 -8.57 3.08
N ARG A 56 -8.23 -9.31 3.88
CA ARG A 56 -8.69 -10.67 3.53
C ARG A 56 -9.54 -10.71 2.27
N ALA A 57 -10.32 -9.67 2.00
CA ALA A 57 -11.16 -9.60 0.82
C ALA A 57 -10.38 -9.29 -0.49
N HIS A 58 -9.08 -8.99 -0.40
CA HIS A 58 -8.21 -8.74 -1.56
C HIS A 58 -7.22 -9.89 -1.84
N LEU A 59 -7.08 -10.85 -0.91
CA LEU A 59 -6.28 -12.07 -1.05
C LEU A 59 -7.07 -13.14 -1.81
#